data_AF-A0A6B3GE30-F1
#
_entry.id   AF-A0A6B3GE30-F1
#
_cell.length_a   1.000
_cell.length_b   1.000
_cell.length_c   1.000
_cell.angle_alpha   90.00
_cell.angle_beta   90.00
_cell.angle_gamma   90.00
#
_symmetry.space_group_name_H-M   'P 1'
#
loop_
_entity.id
_entity.type
_entity.pdbx_description
1 polymer ?
#
loop_
_entity_poly.entity_id
_entity_poly.type
_entity_poly.pdbx_seq_one_letter_code
_entity_poly.pdbx_strand_id
1 'polypeptide(L)'
;IAFRSAEYWDLTGKFATGRTGDASDPSNLTARLSAVDGRRIAQGRDFGPDGQLKAGSAQTLHLDETNARALAAALADSSFTVRSVESKPYRRSPYAPFRTTTLQQEASRKLGFGAKATMQVAQKLYENGFIT
;
A
#
# COMPACT_ATOMS: atom_id res chain seq x y z
N ILE A 1 -19.57 -18.26 2.60
CA ILE A 1 -18.14 -18.66 2.56
C ILE A 1 -17.42 -17.93 3.69
N ALA A 2 -16.67 -18.65 4.52
CA ALA A 2 -15.85 -18.06 5.58
C ALA A 2 -14.46 -17.70 5.05
N PHE A 3 -13.86 -16.63 5.58
CA PHE A 3 -12.52 -16.20 5.21
C PHE A 3 -11.47 -17.23 5.64
N ARG A 4 -10.53 -17.55 4.75
CA ARG A 4 -9.33 -18.34 5.04
C ARG A 4 -8.09 -17.54 4.60
N SER A 5 -7.14 -17.39 5.51
CA SER A 5 -5.88 -16.67 5.23
C SER A 5 -5.00 -17.46 4.27
N ALA A 6 -4.34 -16.76 3.36
CA ALA A 6 -3.23 -17.27 2.56
C ALA A 6 -1.92 -16.68 3.06
N GLU A 7 -0.86 -17.49 3.08
CA GLU A 7 0.50 -17.03 3.32
C GLU A 7 1.19 -16.77 1.98
N TYR A 8 2.00 -15.71 1.89
CA TYR A 8 2.82 -15.42 0.73
C TYR A 8 4.08 -14.66 1.15
N TRP A 9 5.17 -14.90 0.43
CA TRP A 9 6.45 -14.26 0.68
C TRP A 9 6.84 -13.31 -0.46
N ASP A 10 7.68 -12.34 -0.11
CA ASP A 10 8.31 -11.40 -1.04
C ASP A 10 9.75 -11.12 -0.60
N LEU A 11 10.46 -10.38 -1.44
CA LEU A 11 11.80 -9.92 -1.14
C LEU A 11 11.83 -8.40 -1.23
N THR A 12 12.49 -7.78 -0.25
CA THR A 12 12.80 -6.35 -0.24
C THR A 12 14.31 -6.17 -0.19
N GLY A 13 14.86 -5.47 -1.16
CA GLY A 13 16.28 -5.12 -1.23
C GLY A 13 16.53 -3.66 -0.88
N LYS A 14 17.69 -3.39 -0.29
CA LYS A 14 18.22 -2.03 -0.08
C LYS A 14 19.42 -1.83 -0.99
N PHE A 15 19.34 -0.83 -1.85
CA PHE A 15 20.32 -0.57 -2.91
C PHE A 15 21.02 0.76 -2.63
N ALA A 16 22.35 0.75 -2.66
CA ALA A 16 23.13 1.98 -2.63
C ALA A 16 23.17 2.59 -4.04
N THR A 17 22.98 3.89 -4.14
CA THR A 17 23.06 4.63 -5.41
C THR A 17 24.49 4.97 -5.83
N GLY A 18 25.48 4.68 -4.96
CA GLY A 18 26.89 5.03 -5.15
C GLY A 18 27.19 6.53 -4.97
N ARG A 19 26.21 7.34 -4.59
CA ARG A 19 26.34 8.79 -4.37
C ARG A 19 26.10 9.13 -2.90
N THR A 20 26.73 10.20 -2.42
CA THR A 20 26.37 10.80 -1.13
C THR A 20 25.02 11.47 -1.29
N GLY A 21 24.07 11.17 -0.39
CA GLY A 21 22.70 11.64 -0.49
C GLY A 21 22.30 12.58 0.65
N ASP A 22 21.16 13.25 0.47
CA ASP A 22 20.51 14.10 1.46
C ASP A 22 19.03 13.69 1.65
N ALA A 23 18.25 14.51 2.38
CA ALA A 23 16.85 14.20 2.65
C ALA A 23 15.95 14.20 1.39
N SER A 24 16.36 14.90 0.33
CA SER A 24 15.65 15.00 -0.95
C SER A 24 16.14 14.02 -2.02
N ASP A 25 17.42 13.65 -1.99
CA ASP A 25 18.02 12.63 -2.85
C ASP A 25 18.81 11.62 -1.99
N PRO A 26 18.14 10.60 -1.41
CA PRO A 26 18.78 9.67 -0.49
C PRO A 26 19.80 8.77 -1.19
N SER A 27 20.91 8.48 -0.51
CA SER A 27 21.97 7.62 -1.04
C SER A 27 21.55 6.16 -1.22
N ASN A 28 20.42 5.78 -0.63
CA ASN A 28 19.91 4.42 -0.59
C ASN A 28 18.44 4.40 -1.05
N LEU A 29 18.07 3.35 -1.77
CA LEU A 29 16.72 3.09 -2.23
C LEU A 29 16.26 1.72 -1.75
N THR A 30 15.00 1.60 -1.35
CA THR A 30 14.38 0.32 -1.04
C THR A 30 13.51 -0.08 -2.22
N ALA A 31 13.66 -1.32 -2.70
CA ALA A 31 12.81 -1.85 -3.76
C ALA A 31 12.33 -3.27 -3.43
N ARG A 32 11.11 -3.57 -3.84
CA ARG A 32 10.48 -4.88 -3.68
C ARG A 32 10.60 -5.67 -4.98
N LEU A 33 10.87 -6.97 -4.88
CA LEU A 33 10.86 -7.88 -6.02
C LEU A 33 9.46 -7.89 -6.67
N SER A 34 9.40 -7.57 -7.95
CA SER A 34 8.14 -7.48 -8.70
C SER A 34 7.84 -8.74 -9.52
N ALA A 35 8.86 -9.37 -10.11
CA ALA A 35 8.73 -10.56 -10.94
C ALA A 35 10.01 -11.39 -10.99
N VAL A 36 9.87 -12.69 -11.27
CA VAL A 36 10.95 -13.64 -11.58
C VAL A 36 10.58 -14.34 -12.89
N ASP A 37 11.50 -14.36 -13.85
CA ASP A 37 11.29 -14.97 -15.18
C ASP A 37 9.98 -14.53 -15.86
N GLY A 38 9.65 -13.24 -15.75
CA GLY A 38 8.44 -12.64 -16.31
C GLY A 38 7.15 -12.94 -15.54
N ARG A 39 7.19 -13.80 -14.51
CA ARG A 39 6.05 -14.09 -13.63
C ARG A 39 6.03 -13.13 -12.45
N ARG A 40 4.92 -12.40 -12.27
CA ARG A 40 4.77 -11.42 -11.19
C ARG A 40 4.68 -12.12 -9.84
N ILE A 41 5.34 -11.61 -8.80
CA ILE A 41 5.19 -12.15 -7.44
C ILE A 41 3.74 -11.95 -6.94
N ALA A 42 3.14 -13.00 -6.40
CA ALA A 42 1.80 -12.98 -5.83
C ALA A 42 1.77 -12.11 -4.57
N GLN A 43 0.68 -11.34 -4.41
CA GLN A 43 0.42 -10.47 -3.25
C GLN A 43 -0.98 -10.77 -2.72
N GLY A 44 -1.34 -10.21 -1.55
CA GLY A 44 -2.64 -10.46 -0.92
C GLY A 44 -3.86 -10.26 -1.84
N ARG A 45 -3.79 -9.32 -2.81
CA ARG A 45 -4.87 -9.09 -3.79
C ARG A 45 -5.12 -10.26 -4.76
N ASP A 46 -4.15 -11.17 -4.89
CA ASP A 46 -4.18 -12.28 -5.84
C ASP A 46 -4.89 -13.52 -5.29
N PHE A 47 -5.17 -13.52 -3.98
CA PHE A 47 -5.88 -14.59 -3.29
C PHE A 47 -7.36 -14.27 -3.11
N GLY A 48 -8.20 -15.29 -3.23
CA GLY A 48 -9.62 -15.25 -2.93
C GLY A 48 -9.91 -15.30 -1.42
N PRO A 49 -11.17 -15.14 -1.01
CA PRO A 49 -11.57 -15.26 0.39
C PRO A 49 -11.38 -16.67 0.95
N ASP A 50 -11.18 -17.66 0.10
CA ASP A 50 -10.87 -19.06 0.42
C ASP A 50 -9.36 -19.32 0.60
N GLY A 51 -8.52 -18.30 0.45
CA GLY A 51 -7.07 -18.39 0.54
C GLY A 51 -6.40 -18.97 -0.69
N GLN A 52 -7.14 -19.19 -1.79
CA GLN A 52 -6.61 -19.75 -3.03
C GLN A 52 -6.27 -18.66 -4.04
N LEU A 53 -5.29 -18.91 -4.92
CA LEU A 53 -5.01 -17.99 -6.02
C LEU A 53 -6.22 -17.88 -6.95
N LYS A 54 -6.57 -16.65 -7.32
CA LYS A 54 -7.63 -16.37 -8.29
C LYS A 54 -7.25 -16.92 -9.66
N ALA A 55 -8.23 -17.43 -10.41
CA ALA A 55 -8.01 -17.97 -11.77
C ALA A 55 -7.34 -16.96 -12.74
N GLY A 56 -7.58 -15.66 -12.56
CA GLY A 56 -6.92 -14.60 -13.34
C GLY A 56 -5.44 -14.34 -13.00
N SER A 57 -4.91 -15.01 -11.96
CA SER A 57 -3.54 -14.85 -11.47
C SER A 57 -2.59 -15.93 -12.02
N ALA A 58 -2.92 -16.59 -13.14
CA ALA A 58 -2.11 -17.69 -13.70
C ALA A 58 -0.65 -17.30 -14.02
N GLN A 59 -0.38 -16.02 -14.32
CA GLN A 59 0.98 -15.50 -14.54
C GLN A 59 1.67 -15.03 -13.26
N THR A 60 1.08 -15.28 -12.09
CA THR A 60 1.73 -14.98 -10.81
C THR A 60 2.58 -16.14 -10.31
N LEU A 61 3.64 -15.80 -9.59
CA LEU A 61 4.49 -16.73 -8.87
C LEU A 61 4.17 -16.58 -7.38
N HIS A 62 3.59 -17.61 -6.78
CA HIS A 62 3.40 -17.68 -5.34
C HIS A 62 4.69 -18.18 -4.71
N LEU A 63 5.36 -17.30 -3.97
CA LEU A 63 6.56 -17.65 -3.21
C LEU A 63 6.15 -18.09 -1.80
N ASP A 64 6.69 -19.22 -1.39
CA ASP A 64 6.76 -19.66 0.00
C ASP A 64 8.07 -19.20 0.66
N GLU A 65 8.21 -19.50 1.95
CA GLU A 65 9.39 -19.13 2.73
C GLU A 65 10.69 -19.71 2.15
N THR A 66 10.69 -20.99 1.79
CA THR A 66 11.89 -21.70 1.31
C THR A 66 12.38 -21.08 0.01
N ASN A 67 11.49 -20.89 -0.96
CA ASN A 67 11.82 -20.29 -2.25
C ASN A 67 12.22 -18.82 -2.11
N ALA A 68 11.56 -18.06 -1.22
CA ALA A 68 11.93 -16.66 -0.98
C ALA A 68 13.33 -16.53 -0.36
N ARG A 69 13.67 -17.36 0.62
CA ARG A 69 15.01 -17.37 1.25
C ARG A 69 16.09 -17.82 0.27
N ALA A 70 15.82 -18.87 -0.52
CA ALA A 70 16.75 -19.35 -1.54
C ALA A 70 17.03 -18.26 -2.60
N LEU A 71 15.98 -17.59 -3.06
CA LEU A 71 16.11 -16.49 -4.02
C LEU A 71 16.88 -15.31 -3.41
N ALA A 72 16.64 -14.96 -2.15
CA ALA A 72 17.35 -13.88 -1.48
C ALA A 72 18.85 -14.17 -1.35
N ALA A 73 19.21 -15.41 -1.01
CA ALA A 73 20.61 -15.84 -0.94
C ALA A 73 21.29 -15.81 -2.31
N ALA A 74 20.60 -16.28 -3.37
CA ALA A 74 21.14 -16.26 -4.73
C ALA A 74 21.35 -14.83 -5.27
N LEU A 75 20.54 -13.87 -4.83
CA LEU A 75 20.57 -12.48 -5.30
C LEU A 75 21.48 -11.56 -4.45
N ALA A 76 21.99 -12.01 -3.30
CA ALA A 76 22.73 -11.18 -2.35
C ALA A 76 23.96 -10.51 -2.97
N ASP A 77 24.73 -11.26 -3.77
CA ASP A 77 25.95 -10.77 -4.42
C ASP A 77 25.75 -10.44 -5.91
N SER A 78 24.49 -10.36 -6.35
CA SER A 78 24.16 -10.00 -7.74
C SER A 78 24.26 -8.49 -7.96
N SER A 79 24.72 -8.10 -9.15
CA SER A 79 24.66 -6.69 -9.57
C SER A 79 23.27 -6.36 -10.12
N PHE A 80 22.78 -5.17 -9.79
CA PHE A 80 21.47 -4.68 -10.24
C PHE A 80 21.66 -3.43 -11.08
N THR A 81 20.77 -3.26 -12.07
CA THR A 81 20.76 -2.09 -12.96
C THR A 81 19.38 -1.47 -12.99
N VAL A 82 19.33 -0.15 -13.12
CA VAL A 82 18.06 0.57 -13.28
C VAL A 82 17.57 0.35 -14.70
N ARG A 83 16.46 -0.37 -14.86
CA ARG A 83 15.87 -0.65 -16.18
C ARG A 83 15.09 0.53 -16.76
N SER A 84 14.39 1.27 -15.91
CA SER A 84 13.51 2.37 -16.32
C SER A 84 13.31 3.36 -15.18
N VAL A 85 13.21 4.65 -15.52
CA VAL A 85 12.85 5.74 -14.60
C VAL A 85 11.75 6.54 -15.28
N GLU A 86 10.65 6.75 -14.57
CA GLU A 86 9.53 7.55 -15.05
C GLU A 86 9.13 8.58 -13.99
N SER A 87 9.00 9.85 -14.40
CA SER A 87 8.48 10.93 -13.55
C SER A 87 7.21 11.49 -14.18
N LYS A 88 6.10 11.40 -13.46
CA LYS A 88 4.79 11.89 -13.90
C LYS A 88 4.31 12.97 -12.92
N PRO A 89 3.97 14.18 -13.40
CA PRO A 89 3.39 15.19 -12.52
C PRO A 89 2.03 14.69 -12.00
N TYR A 90 1.79 14.87 -10.70
CA TYR A 90 0.53 14.53 -10.05
C TYR A 90 -0.10 15.78 -9.44
N ARG A 91 -1.40 15.99 -9.67
CA ARG A 91 -2.19 17.06 -9.04
C ARG A 91 -3.25 16.46 -8.15
N ARG A 92 -3.30 16.89 -6.90
CA ARG A 92 -4.38 16.57 -5.97
C ARG A 92 -5.35 17.74 -5.88
N SER A 93 -6.59 17.53 -6.29
CA SER A 93 -7.66 18.52 -6.09
C SER A 93 -8.06 18.59 -4.61
N PRO A 94 -8.47 19.78 -4.11
CA PRO A 94 -9.01 19.89 -2.76
C PRO A 94 -10.27 19.02 -2.62
N TYR A 95 -10.51 18.55 -1.41
CA TYR A 95 -11.76 17.84 -1.10
C TYR A 95 -12.94 18.81 -1.19
N ALA A 96 -14.10 18.28 -1.57
CA ALA A 96 -15.33 19.04 -1.54
C ALA A 96 -15.68 19.46 -0.09
N PRO A 97 -16.46 20.54 0.11
CA PRO A 97 -17.02 20.88 1.41
C PRO A 97 -17.75 19.69 2.05
N PHE A 98 -17.73 19.65 3.38
CA PHE A 98 -18.38 18.56 4.10
C PHE A 98 -19.88 18.52 3.81
N ARG A 99 -20.36 17.34 3.45
CA ARG A 99 -21.74 16.89 3.64
C ARG A 99 -21.80 16.02 4.88
N THR A 100 -23.01 15.76 5.38
CA THR A 100 -23.24 14.97 6.60
C THR A 100 -22.46 13.66 6.63
N THR A 101 -22.50 12.86 5.55
CA THR A 101 -21.81 11.57 5.47
C THR A 101 -20.29 11.72 5.49
N THR A 102 -19.74 12.68 4.75
CA THR A 102 -18.29 12.93 4.71
C THR A 102 -17.76 13.52 6.03
N LEU A 103 -18.56 14.35 6.72
CA LEU A 103 -18.22 14.84 8.05
C LEU A 103 -18.15 13.70 9.05
N GLN A 104 -19.15 12.82 9.06
CA GLN A 104 -19.19 11.65 9.95
C GLN A 104 -18.02 10.69 9.69
N GLN A 105 -17.71 10.41 8.42
CA GLN A 105 -16.58 9.55 8.05
C GLN A 105 -15.25 10.14 8.51
N GLU A 106 -15.01 11.43 8.26
CA GLU A 106 -13.75 12.07 8.64
C GLU A 106 -13.65 12.30 10.17
N ALA A 107 -14.75 12.59 10.86
CA ALA A 107 -14.78 12.67 12.32
C ALA A 107 -14.49 11.31 12.96
N SER A 108 -15.03 10.21 12.41
CA SER A 108 -14.69 8.86 12.86
C SER A 108 -13.22 8.55 12.63
N ARG A 109 -12.70 8.83 11.43
CA ARG A 109 -11.31 8.54 11.05
C ARG A 109 -10.28 9.36 11.81
N LYS A 110 -10.54 10.65 12.05
CA LYS A 110 -9.56 11.60 12.62
C LYS A 110 -9.73 11.84 14.11
N LEU A 111 -10.97 11.80 14.61
CA LEU A 111 -11.30 12.15 16.00
C LEU A 111 -11.87 10.96 16.78
N GLY A 112 -12.10 9.81 16.15
CA GLY A 112 -12.68 8.63 16.81
C GLY A 112 -14.17 8.78 17.15
N PHE A 113 -14.86 9.80 16.63
CA PHE A 113 -16.27 10.02 16.94
C PHE A 113 -17.18 9.11 16.11
N GLY A 114 -18.04 8.35 16.78
CA GLY A 114 -19.14 7.66 16.12
C GLY A 114 -20.17 8.65 15.54
N ALA A 115 -21.00 8.20 14.60
CA ALA A 115 -21.96 9.05 13.90
C ALA A 115 -22.85 9.88 14.85
N LYS A 116 -23.35 9.27 15.93
CA LYS A 116 -24.17 9.94 16.96
C LYS A 116 -23.42 11.09 17.63
N ALA A 117 -22.20 10.85 18.10
CA ALA A 117 -21.38 11.86 18.79
C ALA A 117 -21.06 13.03 17.85
N THR A 118 -20.68 12.73 16.61
CA THR A 118 -20.44 13.75 15.57
C THR A 118 -21.67 14.63 15.35
N MET A 119 -22.86 14.03 15.23
CA MET A 119 -24.08 14.80 15.01
C MET A 119 -24.52 15.60 16.24
N GLN A 120 -24.31 15.10 17.46
CA GLN A 120 -24.60 15.86 18.67
C GLN A 120 -23.73 17.12 18.77
N VAL A 121 -22.43 17.01 18.46
CA VAL A 121 -21.53 18.16 18.42
C VAL A 121 -21.90 19.10 17.28
N ALA A 122 -22.16 18.58 16.08
CA ALA A 122 -22.56 19.40 14.93
C ALA A 122 -23.87 20.16 15.22
N GLN A 123 -24.86 19.51 15.83
CA GLN A 123 -26.11 20.13 16.22
C GLN A 123 -25.86 21.30 17.19
N LYS A 124 -25.05 21.09 18.23
CA LYS A 124 -24.68 22.15 19.18
C LYS A 124 -23.97 23.30 18.46
N LEU A 125 -23.08 23.02 17.52
CA LEU A 125 -22.37 24.06 16.76
C LEU A 125 -23.31 24.83 15.84
N TYR A 126 -24.26 24.16 15.19
CA TYR A 126 -25.27 24.76 14.34
C TYR A 126 -26.20 25.67 15.14
N GLU A 127 -26.72 25.19 16.28
CA GLU A 127 -27.60 25.95 17.18
C GLU A 127 -26.93 27.19 17.76
N ASN A 128 -25.60 27.17 17.92
CA ASN A 128 -24.82 28.32 18.39
C ASN A 128 -24.25 29.19 17.23
N GLY A 129 -24.59 28.90 15.97
CA GLY A 129 -24.20 29.71 14.81
C GLY A 129 -22.76 29.56 14.32
N PHE A 130 -22.05 28.50 14.71
CA PHE A 130 -20.65 28.26 14.31
C PHE A 130 -20.51 27.56 12.95
N ILE A 131 -21.52 26.78 12.54
CA ILE A 131 -21.53 26.04 11.27
C ILE A 131 -22.90 26.13 10.60
N THR A 132 -22.96 25.75 9.32
CA THR A 132 -24.17 25.72 8.48
C THR A 132 -24.72 24.31 8.32
#